data_AF-A0A7S4AMJ1-F1
#
_entry.id   AF-A0A7S4AMJ1-F1
#
_cell.length_a   1.000
_cell.length_b   1.000
_cell.length_c   1.000
_cell.angle_alpha   90.00
_cell.angle_beta   90.00
_cell.angle_gamma   90.00
#
_symmetry.space_group_name_H-M   'P 1'
#
loop_
_entity.id
_entity.type
_entity.pdbx_description
1 polymer ?
#
loop_
_entity_poly.entity_id
_entity_poly.type
_entity_poly.pdbx_seq_one_letter_code
_entity_poly.pdbx_strand_id
1 'polypeptide(L)'
;MQAFVTGGFRGRELCWLNTMRMALKAISLADIVTADGRAITQQAYLLKHSNGLRDVFDWPRAPPGAWDDDFALLWRQALKKCFISPFGVQHSRVLLPQRRLRRWTECSVLNNWNWFFAEEERRIYCFCQYMKRWNIYVHDNRGKYCLSAFSADTLPLAANQLVTLAHRGTQRVPECPRHWAQCQLDQDPNSYNPMDESTPCIQAFFDGLLQSPRILLDKCILPSDGGEAIAQAIASGTAAAVSDGSFDDKRQAGSSAFIIAPSKDKGVEL
;
A
#
# COMPACT_ATOMS: atom_id res chain seq x y z
N MET A 1 5.87 1.97 7.14
CA MET A 1 6.36 2.38 8.48
C MET A 1 7.19 1.30 9.16
N GLN A 2 6.73 0.05 9.25
CA GLN A 2 7.45 -1.05 9.92
C GLN A 2 8.93 -1.17 9.53
N ALA A 3 9.25 -1.10 8.24
CA ALA A 3 10.63 -1.20 7.76
C ALA A 3 11.57 -0.12 8.33
N PHE A 4 11.07 1.09 8.60
CA PHE A 4 11.85 2.16 9.22
C PHE A 4 12.10 1.88 10.71
N VAL A 5 11.10 1.33 11.41
CA VAL A 5 11.25 0.89 12.80
C VAL A 5 12.29 -0.23 12.89
N THR A 6 12.21 -1.24 12.03
CA THR A 6 13.24 -2.31 11.97
C THR A 6 14.61 -1.75 11.57
N GLY A 7 14.66 -0.72 10.73
CA GLY A 7 15.88 0.00 10.38
C GLY A 7 16.47 0.88 11.49
N GLY A 8 15.85 0.94 12.67
CA GLY A 8 16.35 1.66 13.83
C GLY A 8 15.94 3.14 13.94
N PHE A 9 15.11 3.65 13.05
CA PHE A 9 14.59 5.03 13.15
C PHE A 9 13.60 5.13 14.31
N ARG A 10 13.69 6.19 15.14
CA ARG A 10 12.87 6.36 16.35
C ARG A 10 12.43 7.82 16.54
N GLY A 11 11.48 8.02 17.46
CA GLY A 11 11.05 9.35 17.91
C GLY A 11 10.73 10.32 16.76
N ARG A 12 11.42 11.46 16.75
CA ARG A 12 11.21 12.54 15.78
C ARG A 12 11.46 12.13 14.33
N GLU A 13 12.49 11.31 14.07
CA GLU A 13 12.80 10.83 12.71
C GLU A 13 11.63 10.01 12.15
N LEU A 14 11.04 9.15 12.98
CA LEU A 14 9.92 8.30 12.56
C LEU A 14 8.66 9.12 12.27
N CYS A 15 8.41 10.16 13.07
CA CYS A 15 7.33 11.12 12.83
C CYS A 15 7.51 11.82 11.47
N TRP A 16 8.73 12.28 11.17
CA TRP A 16 9.06 12.92 9.90
C TRP A 16 8.94 11.96 8.72
N LEU A 17 9.44 10.74 8.83
CA LEU A 17 9.31 9.71 7.79
C LEU A 17 7.84 9.36 7.52
N ASN A 18 7.00 9.31 8.55
CA ASN A 18 5.55 9.10 8.35
C ASN A 18 4.92 10.27 7.58
N THR A 19 5.31 11.49 7.94
CA THR A 19 4.84 12.74 7.33
C THR A 19 5.21 12.80 5.83
N MET A 20 6.46 12.50 5.49
CA MET A 20 6.95 12.40 4.11
C MET A 20 6.23 11.33 3.30
N ARG A 21 6.04 10.15 3.91
CA ARG A 21 5.32 9.03 3.29
C ARG A 21 3.87 9.43 2.96
N MET A 22 3.18 10.12 3.87
CA MET A 22 1.81 10.60 3.64
C MET A 22 1.77 11.67 2.54
N ALA A 23 2.75 12.58 2.50
CA ALA A 23 2.86 13.57 1.43
C ALA A 23 3.06 12.92 0.04
N LEU A 24 3.78 11.80 -0.01
CA LEU A 24 3.91 10.98 -1.21
C LEU A 24 2.68 10.09 -1.48
N LYS A 25 1.69 10.03 -0.60
CA LYS A 25 0.56 9.08 -0.71
C LYS A 25 0.98 7.61 -0.79
N ALA A 26 2.04 7.23 -0.07
CA ALA A 26 2.61 5.89 -0.14
C ALA A 26 2.21 5.06 1.09
N ILE A 27 1.60 3.88 0.95
CA ILE A 27 1.29 3.00 2.10
C ILE A 27 2.35 1.90 2.21
N SER A 28 2.75 1.39 1.06
CA SER A 28 3.63 0.26 0.86
C SER A 28 4.81 0.63 -0.04
N LEU A 29 5.75 -0.29 -0.19
CA LEU A 29 6.85 -0.13 -1.15
C LEU A 29 6.33 -0.06 -2.60
N ALA A 30 5.20 -0.71 -2.90
CA ALA A 30 4.58 -0.72 -4.23
C ALA A 30 4.24 0.66 -4.75
N ASP A 31 3.96 1.63 -3.88
CA ASP A 31 3.50 2.96 -4.27
C ASP A 31 4.67 3.89 -4.71
N ILE A 32 5.92 3.50 -4.47
CA ILE A 32 7.10 4.34 -4.75
C ILE A 32 8.14 3.67 -5.65
N VAL A 33 7.83 2.53 -6.23
CA VAL A 33 8.73 1.82 -7.14
C VAL A 33 8.41 2.07 -8.62
N THR A 34 9.43 1.82 -9.42
CA THR A 34 9.37 1.74 -10.88
C THR A 34 8.44 0.63 -11.35
N ALA A 35 7.98 0.72 -12.60
CA ALA A 35 7.04 -0.21 -13.22
C ALA A 35 7.58 -1.66 -13.27
N ASP A 36 8.89 -1.86 -13.26
CA ASP A 36 9.49 -3.19 -13.18
C ASP A 36 9.64 -3.73 -11.74
N GLY A 37 9.37 -2.91 -10.73
CA GLY A 37 9.47 -3.23 -9.31
C GLY A 37 10.90 -3.34 -8.79
N ARG A 38 11.91 -2.88 -9.53
CA ARG A 38 13.34 -3.10 -9.19
C ARG A 38 14.02 -1.91 -8.56
N ALA A 39 13.50 -0.70 -8.71
CA ALA A 39 14.06 0.52 -8.15
C ALA A 39 12.98 1.46 -7.60
N ILE A 40 13.32 2.29 -6.62
CA ILE A 40 12.47 3.43 -6.20
C ILE A 40 12.38 4.42 -7.36
N THR A 41 11.22 5.04 -7.64
CA THR A 41 11.10 6.06 -8.70
C THR A 41 11.94 7.30 -8.38
N GLN A 42 12.39 8.03 -9.40
CA GLN A 42 13.19 9.24 -9.18
C GLN A 42 12.39 10.30 -8.41
N GLN A 43 11.10 10.40 -8.71
CA GLN A 43 10.20 11.38 -8.09
C GLN A 43 9.95 11.08 -6.62
N ALA A 44 9.75 9.81 -6.27
CA ALA A 44 9.60 9.41 -4.87
C ALA A 44 10.92 9.55 -4.10
N TYR A 45 12.06 9.24 -4.72
CA TYR A 45 13.38 9.43 -4.12
C TYR A 45 13.67 10.91 -3.79
N LEU A 46 13.11 11.83 -4.57
CA LEU A 46 13.22 13.29 -4.38
C LEU A 46 12.06 13.91 -3.58
N LEU A 47 11.19 13.11 -2.95
CA LEU A 47 10.00 13.58 -2.22
C LEU A 47 9.02 14.44 -3.05
N LYS A 48 8.89 14.18 -4.35
CA LYS A 48 8.00 14.95 -5.23
C LYS A 48 6.60 14.33 -5.37
N HIS A 49 6.54 13.06 -5.76
CA HIS A 49 5.29 12.30 -5.91
C HIS A 49 5.58 10.80 -6.03
N SER A 50 4.55 9.98 -5.75
CA SER A 50 4.53 8.52 -5.95
C SER A 50 4.16 8.14 -7.38
N ASN A 51 3.91 6.84 -7.61
CA ASN A 51 3.41 6.34 -8.90
C ASN A 51 1.91 6.54 -9.14
N GLY A 52 1.16 7.01 -8.13
CA GLY A 52 -0.26 7.37 -8.23
C GLY A 52 -1.25 6.23 -7.94
N LEU A 53 -0.78 5.03 -7.59
CA LEU A 53 -1.65 3.88 -7.27
C LEU A 53 -2.67 4.15 -6.16
N ARG A 54 -2.41 5.14 -5.30
CA ARG A 54 -3.23 5.49 -4.14
C ARG A 54 -3.89 6.86 -4.26
N ASP A 55 -3.94 7.43 -5.47
CA ASP A 55 -4.54 8.74 -5.67
C ASP A 55 -6.05 8.78 -5.41
N VAL A 56 -6.71 7.62 -5.48
CA VAL A 56 -8.15 7.45 -5.18
C VAL A 56 -8.49 7.56 -3.69
N PHE A 57 -7.52 7.50 -2.79
CA PHE A 57 -7.79 7.60 -1.35
C PHE A 57 -7.87 9.06 -0.90
N ASP A 58 -8.65 9.30 0.15
CA ASP A 58 -8.66 10.57 0.86
C ASP A 58 -7.43 10.67 1.75
N TRP A 59 -6.42 11.41 1.27
CA TRP A 59 -5.21 11.66 2.02
C TRP A 59 -5.37 12.89 2.91
N PRO A 60 -4.79 12.88 4.13
CA PRO A 60 -4.70 14.07 4.95
C PRO A 60 -4.04 15.21 4.18
N ARG A 61 -4.45 16.46 4.47
CA ARG A 61 -3.85 17.64 3.84
C ARG A 61 -2.33 17.55 3.91
N ALA A 62 -1.68 17.58 2.75
CA ALA A 62 -0.24 17.45 2.66
C ALA A 62 0.43 18.58 3.49
N PRO A 63 1.49 18.26 4.26
CA PRO A 63 2.33 19.27 4.89
C PRO A 63 2.85 20.26 3.82
N PRO A 64 3.15 21.51 4.18
CA PRO A 64 3.65 22.49 3.22
C PRO A 64 4.89 21.93 2.50
N GLY A 65 4.82 21.82 1.17
CA GLY A 65 5.78 21.10 0.33
C GLY A 65 7.18 21.72 0.22
N ALA A 66 7.52 22.68 1.08
CA ALA A 66 8.88 23.19 1.25
C ALA A 66 9.60 22.31 2.27
N TRP A 67 10.01 21.11 1.84
CA TRP A 67 10.87 20.26 2.65
C TRP A 67 12.25 20.91 2.73
N ASP A 68 12.72 21.16 3.95
CA ASP A 68 14.10 21.55 4.20
C ASP A 68 15.06 20.43 3.74
N ASP A 69 16.32 20.79 3.47
CA ASP A 69 17.33 19.86 2.98
C ASP A 69 17.56 18.69 3.94
N ASP A 70 17.41 18.92 5.25
CA ASP A 70 17.47 17.91 6.30
C ASP A 70 16.37 16.85 6.15
N PHE A 71 15.16 17.26 5.76
CA PHE A 71 14.04 16.34 5.52
C PHE A 71 14.33 15.44 4.31
N ALA A 72 14.80 16.04 3.21
CA ALA A 72 15.18 15.30 2.01
C ALA A 72 16.38 14.37 2.27
N LEU A 73 17.33 14.80 3.10
CA LEU A 73 18.46 13.98 3.51
C LEU A 73 18.01 12.76 4.32
N LEU A 74 17.19 12.97 5.35
CA LEU A 74 16.64 11.89 6.19
C LEU A 74 15.87 10.87 5.35
N TRP A 75 15.01 11.33 4.44
CA TRP A 75 14.27 10.44 3.55
C TRP A 75 15.18 9.53 2.72
N ARG A 76 16.18 10.12 2.07
CA ARG A 76 17.14 9.36 1.24
C ARG A 76 17.95 8.39 2.07
N GLN A 77 18.38 8.78 3.28
CA GLN A 77 19.09 7.89 4.21
C GLN A 77 18.21 6.73 4.65
N ALA A 78 16.95 6.97 4.99
CA ALA A 78 16.00 5.92 5.37
C ALA A 78 15.71 4.95 4.23
N LEU A 79 15.50 5.44 3.01
CA LEU A 79 15.34 4.58 1.84
C LEU A 79 16.59 3.74 1.59
N LYS A 80 17.77 4.35 1.70
CA LYS A 80 19.06 3.66 1.54
C LYS A 80 19.25 2.54 2.55
N LYS A 81 18.98 2.83 3.82
CA LYS A 81 19.15 1.88 4.91
C LYS A 81 18.16 0.71 4.84
N CYS A 82 16.90 0.99 4.46
CA CYS A 82 15.82 0.00 4.58
C CYS A 82 15.56 -0.80 3.29
N PHE A 83 15.83 -0.23 2.11
CA PHE A 83 15.31 -0.78 0.85
C PHE A 83 16.32 -0.87 -0.28
N ILE A 84 17.27 0.07 -0.39
CA ILE A 84 18.19 0.17 -1.53
C ILE A 84 19.45 -0.68 -1.29
N SER A 85 19.99 -1.26 -2.35
CA SER A 85 21.26 -2.00 -2.30
C SER A 85 22.42 -1.12 -1.84
N PRO A 86 23.22 -1.55 -0.84
CA PRO A 86 24.38 -0.79 -0.38
C PRO A 86 25.51 -0.78 -1.41
N PHE A 87 25.56 -1.80 -2.28
CA PHE A 87 26.54 -1.93 -3.35
C PHE A 87 25.97 -1.26 -4.61
N GLY A 88 26.31 0.01 -4.80
CA GLY A 88 25.90 0.80 -5.95
C GLY A 88 26.52 2.20 -5.93
N VAL A 89 26.31 2.97 -7.01
CA VAL A 89 26.70 4.37 -7.10
C VAL A 89 26.00 5.18 -5.99
N GLN A 90 26.59 6.29 -5.52
CA GLN A 90 26.07 7.13 -4.42
C GLN A 90 24.59 7.55 -4.57
N HIS A 91 24.06 7.58 -5.81
CA HIS A 91 22.66 7.91 -6.13
C HIS A 91 21.85 6.73 -6.65
N SER A 92 22.28 5.49 -6.38
CA SER A 92 21.53 4.29 -6.72
C SER A 92 20.16 4.29 -6.04
N ARG A 93 19.13 3.92 -6.81
CA ARG A 93 17.76 3.69 -6.34
C ARG A 93 17.37 2.20 -6.40
N VAL A 94 18.31 1.34 -6.78
CA VAL A 94 18.07 -0.08 -7.02
C VAL A 94 17.77 -0.77 -5.70
N LEU A 95 16.64 -1.46 -5.64
CA LEU A 95 16.23 -2.20 -4.45
C LEU A 95 17.13 -3.41 -4.19
N LEU A 96 17.28 -3.72 -2.91
CA LEU A 96 17.80 -4.99 -2.42
C LEU A 96 17.04 -6.14 -3.09
N PRO A 97 17.72 -7.23 -3.51
CA PRO A 97 17.08 -8.36 -4.17
C PRO A 97 15.84 -8.88 -3.44
N GLN A 98 15.91 -9.02 -2.11
CA GLN A 98 14.78 -9.47 -1.27
C GLN A 98 13.64 -8.46 -1.10
N ARG A 99 13.81 -7.21 -1.55
CA ARG A 99 12.78 -6.16 -1.52
C ARG A 99 12.20 -5.85 -2.89
N ARG A 100 12.75 -6.42 -3.97
CA ARG A 100 12.22 -6.23 -5.32
C ARG A 100 10.82 -6.80 -5.40
N LEU A 101 9.93 -6.05 -6.04
CA LEU A 101 8.57 -6.53 -6.26
C LEU A 101 8.54 -7.53 -7.40
N ARG A 102 7.54 -8.40 -7.37
CA ARG A 102 7.27 -9.36 -8.43
C ARG A 102 6.51 -8.69 -9.57
N ARG A 103 6.04 -9.49 -10.53
CA ARG A 103 5.17 -8.99 -11.59
C ARG A 103 3.88 -8.47 -10.95
N TRP A 104 3.41 -7.35 -11.47
CA TRP A 104 2.07 -6.89 -11.19
C TRP A 104 1.07 -7.83 -11.87
N THR A 105 0.02 -8.21 -11.16
CA THR A 105 -1.00 -9.13 -11.65
C THR A 105 -2.42 -8.57 -11.46
N GLU A 106 -2.63 -7.68 -10.50
CA GLU A 106 -3.94 -7.13 -10.13
C GLU A 106 -4.46 -6.10 -11.15
N CYS A 107 -5.75 -6.20 -11.51
CA CYS A 107 -6.39 -5.25 -12.42
C CYS A 107 -6.47 -3.82 -11.86
N SER A 108 -6.60 -3.68 -10.54
CA SER A 108 -6.57 -2.38 -9.85
C SER A 108 -5.26 -1.63 -10.10
N VAL A 109 -4.13 -2.32 -10.23
CA VAL A 109 -2.84 -1.70 -10.56
C VAL A 109 -2.91 -1.10 -11.95
N LEU A 110 -3.41 -1.85 -12.94
CA LEU A 110 -3.50 -1.38 -14.31
C LEU A 110 -4.45 -0.19 -14.45
N ASN A 111 -5.59 -0.22 -13.74
CA ASN A 111 -6.57 0.87 -13.78
C ASN A 111 -6.08 2.18 -13.13
N ASN A 112 -5.22 2.07 -12.11
CA ASN A 112 -4.69 3.22 -11.38
C ASN A 112 -3.29 3.65 -11.84
N TRP A 113 -2.65 2.92 -12.75
CA TRP A 113 -1.34 3.30 -13.27
C TRP A 113 -1.47 4.43 -14.29
N ASN A 114 -0.60 5.43 -14.18
CA ASN A 114 -0.74 6.66 -14.96
C ASN A 114 -0.07 6.62 -16.35
N TRP A 115 0.88 5.71 -16.57
CA TRP A 115 1.78 5.78 -17.74
C TRP A 115 1.94 4.44 -18.45
N PHE A 116 1.64 4.44 -19.74
CA PHE A 116 1.75 3.27 -20.61
C PHE A 116 2.68 3.58 -21.78
N PHE A 117 3.37 2.56 -22.28
CA PHE A 117 4.32 2.69 -23.37
C PHE A 117 3.98 1.70 -24.49
N ALA A 118 3.96 2.22 -25.72
CA ALA A 118 3.88 1.43 -26.94
C ALA A 118 5.26 1.47 -27.61
N GLU A 119 5.96 0.34 -27.55
CA GLU A 119 7.36 0.23 -28.01
C GLU A 119 7.48 0.40 -29.52
N GLU A 120 6.60 -0.27 -30.29
CA GLU A 120 6.58 -0.21 -31.75
C GLU A 120 6.35 1.21 -32.28
N GLU A 121 5.40 1.92 -31.66
CA GLU A 121 5.06 3.30 -32.03
C GLU A 121 5.98 4.35 -31.40
N ARG A 122 6.82 3.95 -30.43
CA ARG A 122 7.60 4.84 -29.57
C ARG A 122 6.76 5.98 -29.01
N ARG A 123 5.64 5.62 -28.37
CA ARG A 123 4.67 6.57 -27.77
C ARG A 123 4.39 6.23 -26.32
N ILE A 124 4.21 7.27 -25.52
CA ILE A 124 3.77 7.15 -24.13
C ILE A 124 2.36 7.70 -24.01
N TYR A 125 1.50 6.98 -23.30
CA TYR A 125 0.11 7.33 -23.07
C TYR A 125 -0.12 7.62 -21.59
N CYS A 126 -0.86 8.69 -21.29
CA CYS A 126 -1.24 9.05 -19.93
C CYS A 126 -2.66 9.58 -19.91
N PHE A 127 -3.50 9.03 -19.02
CA PHE A 127 -4.89 9.43 -18.94
C PHE A 127 -5.04 10.80 -18.25
N CYS A 128 -5.67 11.75 -18.94
CA CYS A 128 -6.01 13.05 -18.37
C CYS A 128 -7.43 13.00 -17.83
N GLN A 129 -7.59 12.98 -16.49
CA GLN A 129 -8.91 12.93 -15.85
C GLN A 129 -9.80 14.13 -16.21
N TYR A 130 -9.21 15.33 -16.37
CA TYR A 130 -9.96 16.54 -16.71
C TYR A 130 -10.56 16.48 -18.12
N MET A 131 -9.78 16.05 -19.11
CA MET A 131 -10.23 15.94 -20.50
C MET A 131 -10.92 14.61 -20.80
N LYS A 132 -10.85 13.63 -19.89
CA LYS A 132 -11.28 12.24 -20.09
C LYS A 132 -10.70 11.60 -21.36
N ARG A 133 -9.45 11.94 -21.69
CA ARG A 133 -8.73 11.46 -22.88
C ARG A 133 -7.31 11.07 -22.53
N TRP A 134 -6.72 10.21 -23.36
CA TRP A 134 -5.33 9.81 -23.29
C TRP A 134 -4.45 10.84 -23.98
N ASN A 135 -3.60 11.51 -23.20
CA ASN A 135 -2.52 12.34 -23.71
C ASN A 135 -1.45 11.45 -24.33
N ILE A 136 -1.02 11.81 -25.54
CA ILE A 136 -0.01 11.08 -26.29
C ILE A 136 1.30 11.87 -26.20
N TYR A 137 2.39 11.20 -25.85
CA TYR A 137 3.72 11.76 -25.91
C TYR A 137 4.51 11.06 -27.01
N VAL A 138 5.09 11.86 -27.89
CA VAL A 138 5.84 11.40 -29.06
C VAL A 138 7.33 11.60 -28.86
N HIS A 139 8.11 10.66 -29.38
CA HIS A 139 9.56 10.73 -29.35
C HIS A 139 10.08 11.78 -30.34
N ASP A 140 10.75 12.81 -29.81
CA ASP A 140 11.48 13.82 -30.58
C ASP A 140 12.87 13.32 -30.99
N ASN A 141 13.43 13.87 -32.06
CA ASN A 141 14.77 13.58 -32.59
C ASN A 141 15.89 13.82 -31.56
N ARG A 142 15.60 14.57 -30.48
CA ARG A 142 16.53 14.84 -29.36
C ARG A 142 16.47 13.80 -28.24
N GLY A 143 15.78 12.67 -28.44
CA GLY A 143 15.67 11.59 -27.46
C GLY A 143 14.68 11.86 -26.33
N LYS A 144 13.70 12.74 -26.55
CA LYS A 144 12.75 13.20 -25.53
C LYS A 144 11.33 12.84 -25.89
N TYR A 145 10.48 12.62 -24.90
CA TYR A 145 9.04 12.48 -25.12
C TYR A 145 8.33 13.81 -24.81
N CYS A 146 7.69 14.38 -25.82
CA CYS A 146 6.97 15.64 -25.75
C CYS A 146 5.47 15.42 -25.94
N LEU A 147 4.65 16.24 -25.27
CA LEU A 147 3.19 16.16 -25.42
C LEU A 147 2.81 16.47 -26.86
N SER A 148 2.05 15.57 -27.47
CA SER A 148 1.47 15.74 -28.79
C SER A 148 0.24 16.65 -28.73
N ALA A 149 -0.07 17.32 -29.84
CA ALA A 149 -1.36 17.98 -30.01
C ALA A 149 -2.53 16.99 -30.12
N PHE A 150 -2.24 15.71 -30.38
CA PHE A 150 -3.24 14.65 -30.51
C PHE A 150 -3.49 13.95 -29.17
N SER A 151 -4.73 13.49 -28.99
CA SER A 151 -5.16 12.67 -27.86
C SER A 151 -6.06 11.53 -28.34
N ALA A 152 -6.04 10.42 -27.61
CA ALA A 152 -6.86 9.23 -27.92
C ALA A 152 -8.03 9.09 -26.94
N ASP A 153 -9.15 8.55 -27.40
CA ASP A 153 -10.32 8.26 -26.56
C ASP A 153 -10.11 7.01 -25.70
N THR A 154 -9.40 6.01 -26.23
CA THR A 154 -9.09 4.75 -25.56
C THR A 154 -7.59 4.49 -25.53
N LEU A 155 -7.14 3.65 -24.59
CA LEU A 155 -5.76 3.20 -24.54
C LEU A 155 -5.53 2.20 -25.70
N PRO A 156 -4.59 2.45 -26.62
CA PRO A 156 -4.34 1.52 -27.72
C PRO A 156 -3.82 0.16 -27.22
N LEU A 157 -4.19 -0.92 -27.90
CA LEU A 157 -3.70 -2.27 -27.59
C LEU A 157 -2.16 -2.38 -27.67
N ALA A 158 -1.54 -1.56 -28.52
CA ALA A 158 -0.08 -1.46 -28.62
C ALA A 158 0.59 -0.91 -27.34
N ALA A 159 -0.14 -0.18 -26.50
CA ALA A 159 0.35 0.38 -25.24
C ALA A 159 0.29 -0.66 -24.10
N ASN A 160 0.92 -1.81 -24.32
CA ASN A 160 0.86 -2.99 -23.45
C ASN A 160 1.97 -3.04 -22.39
N GLN A 161 2.78 -1.99 -22.25
CA GLN A 161 3.84 -1.89 -21.25
C GLN A 161 3.50 -0.81 -20.23
N LEU A 162 3.63 -1.14 -18.94
CA LEU A 162 3.70 -0.14 -17.89
C LEU A 162 5.07 0.53 -17.95
N VAL A 163 5.10 1.84 -17.75
CA VAL A 163 6.36 2.59 -17.73
C VAL A 163 6.42 3.54 -16.54
N THR A 164 7.63 3.83 -16.07
CA THR A 164 7.89 4.92 -15.12
C THR A 164 8.64 6.01 -15.83
N LEU A 165 8.31 7.27 -15.58
CA LEU A 165 9.03 8.38 -16.20
C LEU A 165 10.06 8.96 -15.24
N ALA A 166 11.30 9.03 -15.70
CA ALA A 166 12.33 9.87 -15.09
C ALA A 166 12.16 11.30 -15.60
N HIS A 167 12.12 12.28 -14.69
CA HIS A 167 12.03 13.69 -15.08
C HIS A 167 13.40 14.35 -14.90
N ARG A 168 13.96 14.83 -16.01
CA ARG A 168 15.23 15.59 -16.03
C ARG A 168 14.92 17.00 -16.54
N GLY A 169 14.55 17.89 -15.63
CA GLY A 169 14.00 19.21 -16.00
C GLY A 169 12.66 19.06 -16.71
N THR A 170 12.57 19.57 -17.94
CA THR A 170 11.38 19.43 -18.81
C THR A 170 11.32 18.08 -19.55
N GLN A 171 12.39 17.28 -19.47
CA GLN A 171 12.49 16.03 -20.23
C GLN A 171 11.82 14.89 -19.49
N ARG A 172 11.03 14.11 -20.24
CA ARG A 172 10.42 12.86 -19.78
C ARG A 172 11.10 11.70 -20.50
N VAL A 173 11.74 10.84 -19.71
CA VAL A 173 12.48 9.68 -20.23
C VAL A 173 11.83 8.42 -19.67
N PRO A 174 11.35 7.50 -20.52
CA PRO A 174 10.84 6.22 -20.07
C PRO A 174 11.97 5.43 -19.40
N GLU A 175 11.72 5.04 -18.16
CA GLU A 175 12.57 4.20 -17.33
C GLU A 175 11.83 2.89 -17.05
N CYS A 176 12.54 1.77 -17.20
CA CYS A 176 12.07 0.44 -16.82
C CYS A 176 10.69 0.05 -17.40
N PRO A 177 10.48 0.14 -18.73
CA PRO A 177 9.26 -0.36 -19.32
C PRO A 177 9.12 -1.86 -19.03
N ARG A 178 7.90 -2.28 -18.67
CA ARG A 178 7.59 -3.68 -18.39
C ARG A 178 6.27 -4.07 -19.02
N HIS A 179 6.30 -5.13 -19.82
CA HIS A 179 5.12 -5.78 -20.37
C HIS A 179 4.14 -6.19 -19.26
N TRP A 180 2.88 -5.83 -19.47
CA TRP A 180 1.76 -6.37 -18.71
C TRP A 180 1.20 -7.59 -19.44
N ALA A 181 1.27 -8.76 -18.81
CA ALA A 181 0.91 -10.02 -19.48
C ALA A 181 -0.42 -10.61 -19.00
N GLN A 182 -0.81 -10.43 -17.73
CA GLN A 182 -2.00 -11.05 -17.14
C GLN A 182 -2.64 -10.15 -16.09
N CYS A 183 -3.95 -9.99 -16.20
CA CYS A 183 -4.82 -9.31 -15.25
C CYS A 183 -5.57 -10.41 -14.47
N GLN A 184 -5.23 -10.58 -13.20
CA GLN A 184 -6.06 -11.31 -12.25
C GLN A 184 -7.10 -10.32 -11.73
N LEU A 185 -8.36 -10.75 -11.69
CA LEU A 185 -9.41 -9.99 -11.02
C LEU A 185 -8.97 -9.72 -9.59
N ASP A 186 -9.15 -8.48 -9.14
CA ASP A 186 -8.85 -8.11 -7.77
C ASP A 186 -9.74 -8.98 -6.86
N GLN A 187 -9.11 -9.73 -5.96
CA GLN A 187 -9.85 -10.38 -4.89
C GLN A 187 -10.26 -9.29 -3.91
N ASP A 188 -11.56 -9.13 -3.66
CA ASP A 188 -12.00 -8.21 -2.61
C ASP A 188 -11.45 -8.75 -1.28
N PRO A 189 -10.58 -8.02 -0.57
CA PRO A 189 -10.06 -8.49 0.73
C PRO A 189 -11.18 -8.73 1.75
N ASN A 190 -12.37 -8.16 1.56
CA ASN A 190 -13.56 -8.41 2.38
C ASN A 190 -14.42 -9.58 1.86
N SER A 191 -14.11 -10.15 0.69
CA SER A 191 -14.80 -11.34 0.17
C SER A 191 -14.36 -12.64 0.86
N TYR A 192 -13.30 -12.59 1.68
CA TYR A 192 -12.95 -13.71 2.53
C TYR A 192 -14.03 -13.91 3.60
N ASN A 193 -14.86 -14.92 3.41
CA ASN A 193 -15.76 -15.40 4.42
C ASN A 193 -15.10 -16.57 5.18
N PRO A 194 -14.67 -16.39 6.43
CA PRO A 194 -14.08 -17.47 7.23
C PRO A 194 -15.03 -18.66 7.44
N MET A 195 -16.33 -18.51 7.15
CA MET A 195 -17.31 -19.58 7.20
C MET A 195 -17.32 -20.48 5.95
N ASP A 196 -16.73 -20.04 4.83
CA ASP A 196 -16.66 -20.84 3.59
C ASP A 196 -15.65 -21.97 3.70
N GLU A 197 -14.64 -21.81 4.56
CA GLU A 197 -13.76 -22.89 5.00
C GLU A 197 -14.45 -23.60 6.17
N SER A 198 -14.97 -24.82 5.93
CA SER A 198 -15.63 -25.62 6.95
C SER A 198 -14.69 -25.89 8.12
N THR A 199 -14.69 -25.01 9.11
CA THR A 199 -13.91 -25.19 10.33
C THR A 199 -14.73 -26.07 11.27
N PRO A 200 -14.15 -27.19 11.76
CA PRO A 200 -14.88 -28.13 12.60
C PRO A 200 -15.03 -27.53 13.99
N CYS A 201 -16.17 -26.88 14.26
CA CYS A 201 -16.51 -26.22 15.53
C CYS A 201 -15.54 -25.10 16.01
N ILE A 202 -16.10 -24.13 16.73
CA ILE A 202 -15.37 -22.95 17.23
C ILE A 202 -14.18 -23.32 18.14
N GLN A 203 -14.26 -24.45 18.85
CA GLN A 203 -13.20 -24.94 19.72
C GLN A 203 -11.96 -25.37 18.93
N ALA A 204 -12.11 -26.21 17.90
CA ALA A 204 -10.95 -26.69 17.14
C ALA A 204 -10.27 -25.56 16.36
N PHE A 205 -11.03 -24.54 15.95
CA PHE A 205 -10.47 -23.33 15.36
C PHE A 205 -9.54 -22.61 16.35
N PHE A 206 -10.02 -22.32 17.57
CA PHE A 206 -9.20 -21.64 18.58
C PHE A 206 -8.03 -22.49 19.06
N ASP A 207 -8.17 -23.81 19.16
CA ASP A 207 -7.07 -24.72 19.49
C ASP A 207 -5.95 -24.63 18.45
N GLY A 208 -6.29 -24.55 17.16
CA GLY A 208 -5.32 -24.31 16.09
C GLY A 208 -4.66 -22.93 16.16
N LEU A 209 -5.41 -21.91 16.58
CA LEU A 209 -4.87 -20.54 16.75
C LEU A 209 -3.89 -20.44 17.92
N LEU A 210 -4.16 -21.10 19.04
CA LEU A 210 -3.26 -21.15 20.21
C LEU A 210 -1.90 -21.78 19.86
N GLN A 211 -1.85 -22.65 18.85
CA GLN A 211 -0.61 -23.27 18.35
C GLN A 211 0.09 -22.45 17.26
N SER A 212 -0.56 -21.39 16.75
CA SER A 212 -0.05 -20.60 15.63
C SER A 212 0.91 -19.51 16.11
N PRO A 213 2.18 -19.49 15.66
CA PRO A 213 3.11 -18.41 15.99
C PRO A 213 2.78 -17.08 15.28
N ARG A 214 1.72 -17.05 14.44
CA ARG A 214 1.31 -15.87 13.68
C ARG A 214 0.23 -15.04 14.39
N ILE A 215 -0.44 -15.60 15.39
CA ILE A 215 -1.57 -14.98 16.07
C ILE A 215 -1.23 -14.93 17.56
N LEU A 216 -1.36 -13.75 18.17
CA LEU A 216 -1.12 -13.53 19.60
C LEU A 216 -2.39 -13.84 20.38
N LEU A 217 -2.70 -15.13 20.52
CA LEU A 217 -3.80 -15.62 21.35
C LEU A 217 -3.21 -16.48 22.48
N ASP A 218 -3.33 -16.01 23.73
CA ASP A 218 -2.78 -16.72 24.89
C ASP A 218 -3.77 -17.71 25.54
N LYS A 219 -5.07 -17.35 25.52
CA LYS A 219 -6.12 -18.15 26.18
C LYS A 219 -7.45 -17.94 25.49
N CYS A 220 -8.20 -19.02 25.31
CA CYS A 220 -9.61 -18.99 24.91
C CYS A 220 -10.42 -19.79 25.95
N ILE A 221 -11.52 -19.21 26.42
CA ILE A 221 -12.50 -19.91 27.25
C ILE A 221 -13.85 -19.71 26.57
N LEU A 222 -14.48 -20.81 26.17
CA LEU A 222 -15.82 -20.77 25.64
C LEU A 222 -16.85 -20.92 26.76
N PRO A 223 -18.04 -20.29 26.64
CA PRO A 223 -19.13 -20.56 27.56
C PRO A 223 -19.62 -22.01 27.40
N SER A 224 -20.39 -22.50 28.38
CA SER A 224 -20.87 -23.90 28.41
C SER A 224 -21.76 -24.28 27.22
N ASP A 225 -22.40 -23.29 26.59
CA ASP A 225 -23.20 -23.44 25.37
C ASP A 225 -22.37 -23.35 24.08
N GLY A 226 -21.04 -23.31 24.18
CA GLY A 226 -20.15 -23.14 23.03
C GLY A 226 -20.31 -21.80 22.30
N GLY A 227 -20.97 -20.81 22.91
CA GLY A 227 -21.25 -19.51 22.30
C GLY A 227 -22.54 -19.48 21.46
N GLU A 228 -23.39 -20.50 21.53
CA GLU A 228 -24.64 -20.58 20.76
C GLU A 228 -25.58 -19.40 21.05
N ALA A 229 -25.78 -19.02 22.30
CA ALA A 229 -26.65 -17.88 22.64
C ALA A 229 -26.14 -16.57 22.05
N ILE A 230 -24.82 -16.36 22.04
CA ILE A 230 -24.18 -15.19 21.43
C ILE A 230 -24.40 -15.20 19.91
N ALA A 231 -24.18 -16.34 19.26
CA ALA A 231 -24.37 -16.49 17.81
C ALA A 231 -25.82 -16.22 17.38
N GLN A 232 -26.79 -16.78 18.11
CA GLN A 232 -28.22 -16.53 17.86
C GLN A 232 -28.58 -15.06 18.03
N ALA A 233 -28.07 -14.39 19.08
CA ALA A 233 -28.31 -12.97 19.32
C ALA A 233 -27.68 -12.06 18.27
N ILE A 234 -26.52 -12.43 17.71
CA ILE A 234 -25.93 -11.71 16.57
C ILE A 234 -26.80 -11.89 15.34
N ALA A 235 -27.24 -13.12 15.05
CA ALA A 235 -28.09 -13.44 13.89
C ALA A 235 -29.46 -12.76 13.95
N SER A 236 -30.04 -12.62 15.15
CA SER A 236 -31.32 -11.94 15.38
C SER A 236 -31.18 -10.42 15.53
N GLY A 237 -29.96 -9.88 15.57
CA GLY A 237 -29.70 -8.45 15.76
C GLY A 237 -29.96 -7.92 17.18
N THR A 238 -29.99 -8.80 18.19
CA THR A 238 -30.25 -8.45 19.60
C THR A 238 -29.00 -8.38 20.47
N ALA A 239 -27.84 -8.79 19.94
CA ALA A 239 -26.58 -8.76 20.68
C ALA A 239 -26.17 -7.34 21.10
N ALA A 240 -25.54 -7.22 22.27
CA ALA A 240 -24.94 -6.00 22.76
C ALA A 240 -23.42 -6.15 22.81
N ALA A 241 -22.69 -5.10 22.41
CA ALA A 241 -21.24 -5.07 22.48
C ALA A 241 -20.75 -3.86 23.28
N VAL A 242 -19.75 -4.06 24.13
CA VAL A 242 -19.07 -3.00 24.89
C VAL A 242 -17.57 -3.15 24.72
N SER A 243 -16.89 -2.05 24.39
CA SER A 243 -15.44 -1.99 24.32
C SER A 243 -14.91 -1.02 25.38
N ASP A 244 -13.89 -1.43 26.13
CA ASP A 244 -13.13 -0.55 27.00
C ASP A 244 -11.63 -0.66 26.69
N GLY A 245 -10.91 0.44 26.90
CA GLY A 245 -9.48 0.51 26.65
C GLY A 245 -8.80 1.36 27.72
N SER A 246 -7.80 0.80 28.38
CA SER A 246 -6.98 1.50 29.36
C SER A 246 -5.52 1.50 28.92
N PHE A 247 -4.81 2.59 29.26
CA PHE A 247 -3.38 2.71 29.01
C PHE A 247 -2.65 2.78 30.35
N ASP A 248 -1.70 1.88 30.58
CA ASP A 248 -0.81 1.94 31.74
C ASP A 248 0.45 2.72 31.37
N ASP A 249 0.51 3.98 31.82
CA ASP A 249 1.64 4.88 31.61
C ASP A 249 2.97 4.32 32.15
N LYS A 250 2.95 3.51 33.23
CA LYS A 250 4.18 2.97 33.82
C LYS A 250 4.72 1.81 33.00
N ARG A 251 3.84 0.97 32.46
CA ARG A 251 4.21 -0.18 31.62
C ARG A 251 4.34 0.18 30.15
N GLN A 252 3.93 1.39 29.75
CA GLN A 252 3.85 1.83 28.35
C GLN A 252 3.08 0.81 27.49
N ALA A 253 1.99 0.28 28.06
CA ALA A 253 1.21 -0.79 27.47
C ALA A 253 -0.28 -0.46 27.53
N GLY A 254 -0.97 -0.65 26.40
CA GLY A 254 -2.42 -0.59 26.34
C GLY A 254 -3.03 -1.95 26.64
N SER A 255 -4.15 -1.97 27.34
CA SER A 255 -5.04 -3.12 27.47
C SER A 255 -6.40 -2.75 26.93
N SER A 256 -7.03 -3.66 26.20
CA SER A 256 -8.38 -3.49 25.69
C SER A 256 -9.23 -4.69 26.08
N ALA A 257 -10.45 -4.44 26.51
CA ALA A 257 -11.47 -5.46 26.71
C ALA A 257 -12.60 -5.23 25.70
N PHE A 258 -13.09 -6.32 25.13
CA PHE A 258 -14.26 -6.31 24.27
C PHE A 258 -15.20 -7.41 24.74
N ILE A 259 -16.45 -7.05 25.00
CA ILE A 259 -17.47 -7.96 25.48
C ILE A 259 -18.61 -7.95 24.46
N ILE A 260 -19.03 -9.14 24.02
CA ILE A 260 -20.30 -9.35 23.32
C ILE A 260 -21.19 -10.17 24.25
N ALA A 261 -22.42 -9.71 24.46
CA ALA A 261 -23.43 -10.40 25.24
C ALA A 261 -24.71 -10.63 24.41
N PRO A 262 -25.46 -11.71 24.69
CA PRO A 262 -26.67 -12.05 23.93
C PRO A 262 -27.87 -11.13 24.22
N SER A 263 -27.81 -10.30 25.27
CA SER A 263 -28.85 -9.33 25.68
C SER A 263 -28.24 -8.08 26.32
N LYS A 264 -29.00 -6.98 26.39
CA LYS A 264 -28.66 -5.75 27.14
C LYS A 264 -28.80 -5.88 28.65
N ASP A 265 -29.25 -7.03 29.16
CA ASP A 265 -29.52 -7.18 30.58
C ASP A 265 -28.23 -7.14 31.42
N LYS A 266 -28.28 -6.25 32.41
CA LYS A 266 -27.22 -5.94 33.37
C LYS A 266 -26.74 -7.23 34.01
N GLY A 267 -25.41 -7.38 34.07
CA GLY A 267 -24.75 -8.49 34.74
C GLY A 267 -25.41 -8.80 36.08
N VAL A 268 -25.84 -10.05 36.23
CA VAL A 268 -26.07 -10.62 37.54
C VAL A 268 -24.69 -10.66 38.20
N GLU A 269 -24.57 -10.00 39.36
CA GLU A 269 -23.35 -9.95 40.17
C GLU A 269 -22.75 -11.36 40.31
N LEU A 270 -21.47 -11.49 39.95
CA LEU A 270 -20.61 -12.61 40.32
C LEU A 270 -19.96 -12.32 41.67
#